data_AF-A0A8H6HW63-F1
#
_entry.id   AF-A0A8H6HW63-F1
#
_cell.length_a   1.000
_cell.length_b   1.000
_cell.length_c   1.000
_cell.angle_alpha   90.00
_cell.angle_beta   90.00
_cell.angle_gamma   90.00
#
_symmetry.space_group_name_H-M   'P 1'
#
loop_
_entity.id
_entity.type
_entity.pdbx_description
1 polymer ?
#
loop_
_entity_poly.entity_id
_entity_poly.type
_entity_poly.pdbx_seq_one_letter_code
_entity_poly.pdbx_strand_id
1 'polypeptide(L)'
;MDMSHLTELSVSDIVAANRMTAHQWIEILRKPSRLQVLSLHDAIQDGTIQVTGWSVRPPSKLQHLRLVSLGDRKSTVALRLLSIFCSTLLPPGCGVHLNFPEALAHESMTDAIASLIAPLELHFHHNLNLQASETPQVELDIGRFPWSKHGATLGTVPDPTTTLDWNGDVGIEGVMTYLDGASSSPSNPVEFNPPQFPILSVGIQDLSNSVMVNAAVSLCSFILRNATRLRVSVVDSSSHEWNDWTWLSDSLLIEMPEVTKLILDEGGVVHLMDELRQTAQMVLPWSRTLKVLPRLQHIVLDTKAKPESIWAESDGLPEQLESYVSLRRTLGHPVQVIRSEEC
;
A
#
# COMPACT_ATOMS: atom_id res chain seq x y z
N MET A 1 8.66 -13.10 32.83
CA MET A 1 9.55 -12.94 31.66
C MET A 1 9.84 -11.45 31.54
N ASP A 2 11.11 -11.06 31.62
CA ASP A 2 11.53 -9.69 31.35
C ASP A 2 11.54 -9.47 29.83
N MET A 3 10.88 -8.42 29.36
CA MET A 3 10.77 -8.05 27.94
C MET A 3 11.32 -6.64 27.69
N SER A 4 11.97 -6.02 28.68
CA SER A 4 12.45 -4.63 28.61
C SER A 4 13.47 -4.38 27.48
N HIS A 5 14.19 -5.41 27.06
CA HIS A 5 15.20 -5.38 26.01
C HIS A 5 14.67 -5.80 24.62
N LEU A 6 13.42 -6.23 24.50
CA LEU A 6 12.86 -6.71 23.24
C LEU A 6 12.72 -5.56 22.23
N THR A 7 13.38 -5.69 21.08
CA THR A 7 13.34 -4.74 19.95
C THR A 7 12.42 -5.19 18.83
N GLU A 8 12.26 -6.50 18.66
CA GLU A 8 11.47 -7.10 17.59
C GLU A 8 10.50 -8.12 18.17
N LEU A 9 9.25 -8.09 17.70
CA LEU A 9 8.27 -9.12 18.02
C LEU A 9 7.52 -9.50 16.76
N SER A 10 7.66 -10.77 16.36
CA SER A 10 6.88 -11.37 15.29
C SER A 10 6.17 -12.61 15.82
N VAL A 11 4.85 -12.65 15.66
CA VAL A 11 4.01 -13.79 16.04
C VAL A 11 3.07 -14.07 14.88
N SER A 12 3.23 -15.24 14.27
CA SER A 12 2.43 -15.66 13.13
C SER A 12 1.82 -17.06 13.33
N ASP A 13 0.77 -17.35 12.56
CA ASP A 13 0.22 -18.71 12.33
C ASP A 13 -0.13 -19.48 13.60
N ILE A 14 -0.62 -18.77 14.63
CA ILE A 14 -1.03 -19.39 15.88
C ILE A 14 -2.33 -20.15 15.68
N VAL A 15 -2.34 -21.42 16.12
CA VAL A 15 -3.53 -22.27 16.13
C VAL A 15 -4.66 -21.55 16.87
N ALA A 16 -5.87 -21.53 16.29
CA ALA A 16 -7.01 -20.75 16.77
C ALA A 16 -7.27 -20.84 18.28
N ALA A 17 -7.15 -22.04 18.86
CA ALA A 17 -7.35 -22.29 20.30
C ALA A 17 -6.33 -21.60 21.23
N ASN A 18 -5.16 -21.24 20.70
CA ASN A 18 -4.06 -20.62 21.44
C ASN A 18 -3.88 -19.13 21.10
N ARG A 19 -4.69 -18.59 20.18
CA ARG A 19 -4.62 -17.17 19.82
C ARG A 19 -4.97 -16.32 21.03
N MET A 20 -4.32 -15.17 21.13
CA MET A 20 -4.53 -14.25 22.24
C MET A 20 -5.58 -13.21 21.88
N THR A 21 -6.43 -12.84 22.83
CA THR A 21 -7.37 -11.73 22.66
C THR A 21 -6.63 -10.40 22.44
N ALA A 22 -7.29 -9.44 21.78
CA ALA A 22 -6.79 -8.08 21.62
C ALA A 22 -6.35 -7.44 22.96
N HIS A 23 -7.10 -7.67 24.03
CA HIS A 23 -6.77 -7.17 25.37
C HIS A 23 -5.45 -7.76 25.89
N GLN A 24 -5.25 -9.06 25.74
CA GLN A 24 -4.01 -9.71 26.17
C GLN A 24 -2.80 -9.22 25.36
N TRP A 25 -2.95 -9.00 24.05
CA TRP A 25 -1.90 -8.39 23.23
C TRP A 25 -1.51 -7.01 23.75
N ILE A 26 -2.49 -6.15 24.06
CA ILE A 26 -2.24 -4.82 24.63
C ILE A 26 -1.48 -4.93 25.96
N GLU A 27 -1.86 -5.85 26.85
CA GLU A 27 -1.16 -6.04 28.14
C GLU A 27 0.29 -6.54 27.97
N ILE A 28 0.55 -7.39 26.97
CA ILE A 28 1.91 -7.82 26.65
C ILE A 28 2.73 -6.65 26.12
N LEU A 29 2.17 -5.89 25.17
CA LEU A 29 2.85 -4.80 24.49
C LEU A 29 3.16 -3.61 25.43
N ARG A 30 2.55 -3.55 26.62
CA ARG A 30 2.96 -2.58 27.66
C ARG A 30 4.32 -2.85 28.30
N LYS A 31 4.84 -4.08 28.17
CA LYS A 31 6.08 -4.51 28.83
C LYS A 31 7.35 -4.14 28.06
N PRO A 32 7.44 -4.32 26.73
CA PRO A 32 8.65 -3.98 26.00
C PRO A 32 8.74 -2.47 25.76
N SER A 33 9.67 -1.82 26.46
CA SER A 33 9.92 -0.38 26.31
C SER A 33 10.74 -0.03 25.07
N ARG A 34 11.39 -0.99 24.42
CA ARG A 34 12.32 -0.78 23.30
C ARG A 34 11.84 -1.37 21.98
N LEU A 35 10.59 -1.82 21.92
CA LEU A 35 10.04 -2.46 20.73
C LEU A 35 10.05 -1.48 19.55
N GLN A 36 10.68 -1.90 18.45
CA GLN A 36 10.82 -1.13 17.21
C GLN A 36 9.99 -1.70 16.07
N VAL A 37 9.84 -3.01 15.98
CA VAL A 37 8.97 -3.65 14.97
C VAL A 37 8.04 -4.67 15.62
N LEU A 38 6.78 -4.65 15.19
CA LEU A 38 5.73 -5.54 15.66
C LEU A 38 5.03 -6.18 14.47
N SER A 39 4.96 -7.51 14.44
CA SER A 39 4.18 -8.29 13.48
C SER A 39 3.25 -9.26 14.22
N LEU A 40 1.94 -9.14 14.00
CA LEU A 40 0.92 -10.06 14.51
C LEU A 40 0.05 -10.53 13.34
N HIS A 41 0.28 -11.76 12.88
CA HIS A 41 -0.50 -12.37 11.79
C HIS A 41 -1.16 -13.66 12.27
N ASP A 42 -2.47 -13.82 12.10
CA ASP A 42 -3.17 -15.04 12.56
C ASP A 42 -2.92 -15.37 14.05
N ALA A 43 -2.62 -14.34 14.85
CA ALA A 43 -2.22 -14.44 16.24
C ALA A 43 -3.31 -13.91 17.21
N ILE A 44 -4.37 -13.34 16.65
CA ILE A 44 -5.41 -12.63 17.41
C ILE A 44 -6.68 -13.48 17.43
N GLN A 45 -7.24 -13.68 18.61
CA GLN A 45 -8.46 -14.45 18.79
C GLN A 45 -9.67 -13.67 18.28
N ASP A 46 -10.57 -14.36 17.58
CA ASP A 46 -11.88 -13.82 17.20
C ASP A 46 -12.70 -13.44 18.43
N GLY A 47 -13.28 -12.24 18.41
CA GLY A 47 -14.13 -11.78 19.49
C GLY A 47 -14.56 -10.33 19.35
N THR A 48 -15.55 -9.93 20.16
CA THR A 48 -15.92 -8.53 20.31
C THR A 48 -14.88 -7.80 21.14
N ILE A 49 -14.25 -6.80 20.54
CA ILE A 49 -13.42 -5.84 21.27
C ILE A 49 -14.37 -4.92 22.05
N GLN A 50 -14.55 -5.22 23.34
CA GLN A 50 -15.21 -4.28 24.25
C GLN A 50 -14.19 -3.23 24.70
N VAL A 51 -14.33 -2.00 24.20
CA VAL A 51 -13.51 -0.84 24.59
C VAL A 51 -13.87 -0.33 26.00
N THR A 52 -14.97 -0.83 26.57
CA THR A 52 -15.46 -0.47 27.90
C THR A 52 -14.55 -1.06 28.99
N GLY A 53 -13.65 -0.23 29.54
CA GLY A 53 -12.80 -0.63 30.67
C GLY A 53 -11.33 -0.25 30.52
N TRP A 54 -10.93 0.43 29.45
CA TRP A 54 -9.57 0.98 29.38
C TRP A 54 -9.45 2.07 30.44
N SER A 55 -8.74 1.75 31.52
CA SER A 55 -8.46 2.69 32.58
C SER A 55 -7.86 3.96 31.98
N VAL A 56 -8.28 5.11 32.49
CA VAL A 56 -7.97 6.51 32.09
C VAL A 56 -6.47 6.83 31.96
N ARG A 57 -5.57 5.90 32.27
CA ARG A 57 -4.15 6.02 31.94
C ARG A 57 -3.92 5.46 30.54
N PRO A 58 -3.56 6.31 29.54
CA PRO A 58 -3.12 5.78 28.26
C PRO A 58 -1.96 4.81 28.54
N PRO A 59 -1.93 3.65 27.86
CA PRO A 59 -0.77 2.78 27.96
C PRO A 59 0.49 3.62 27.67
N SER A 60 1.60 3.31 28.32
CA SER A 60 2.89 3.88 27.93
C SER A 60 3.04 3.65 26.42
N LYS A 61 3.04 4.75 25.64
CA LYS A 61 3.14 4.70 24.19
C LYS A 61 4.29 3.77 23.81
N LEU A 62 4.16 3.04 22.71
CA LEU A 62 5.25 2.24 22.17
C LEU A 62 6.26 3.19 21.49
N GLN A 63 6.97 3.98 22.30
CA GLN A 63 7.66 5.20 21.86
C GLN A 63 8.74 4.95 20.79
N HIS A 64 9.29 3.74 20.75
CA HIS A 64 10.31 3.34 19.80
C HIS A 64 9.77 2.55 18.61
N LEU A 65 8.46 2.30 18.56
CA LEU A 65 7.86 1.49 17.50
C LEU A 65 7.88 2.26 16.18
N ARG A 66 8.45 1.64 15.16
CA ARG A 66 8.67 2.22 13.83
C ARG A 66 7.81 1.57 12.77
N LEU A 67 7.45 0.30 12.95
CA LEU A 67 6.61 -0.44 12.03
C LEU A 67 5.68 -1.37 12.80
N VAL A 68 4.39 -1.31 12.46
CA VAL A 68 3.40 -2.29 12.89
C VAL A 68 2.85 -3.01 11.67
N SER A 69 2.85 -4.34 11.73
CA SER A 69 2.32 -5.22 10.72
C SER A 69 1.22 -6.09 11.33
N LEU A 70 -0.01 -5.99 10.84
CA LEU A 70 -1.15 -6.72 11.36
C LEU A 70 -1.90 -7.44 10.23
N GLY A 71 -2.33 -8.67 10.50
CA GLY A 71 -3.15 -9.44 9.58
C GLY A 71 -3.88 -10.57 10.29
N ASP A 72 -5.04 -10.94 9.77
CA ASP A 72 -5.71 -12.18 10.14
C ASP A 72 -6.45 -12.68 8.92
N ARG A 73 -6.30 -13.96 8.58
CA ARG A 73 -6.90 -14.51 7.34
C ARG A 73 -8.41 -14.63 7.43
N LYS A 74 -8.98 -14.71 8.63
CA LYS A 74 -10.39 -15.08 8.85
C LYS A 74 -11.16 -14.07 9.69
N SER A 75 -10.57 -12.92 10.00
CA SER A 75 -11.11 -12.01 11.00
C SER A 75 -10.84 -10.54 10.71
N THR A 76 -11.80 -9.67 11.06
CA THR A 76 -11.58 -8.22 11.08
C THR A 76 -10.98 -7.71 12.39
N VAL A 77 -10.68 -8.59 13.36
CA VAL A 77 -10.18 -8.17 14.68
C VAL A 77 -8.82 -7.47 14.56
N ALA A 78 -7.96 -7.85 13.62
CA ALA A 78 -6.70 -7.16 13.35
C ALA A 78 -6.89 -5.68 12.95
N LEU A 79 -7.89 -5.39 12.10
CA LEU A 79 -8.23 -4.01 11.69
C LEU A 79 -8.74 -3.18 12.86
N ARG A 80 -9.60 -3.78 13.69
CA ARG A 80 -10.11 -3.13 14.90
C ARG A 80 -8.99 -2.89 15.91
N LEU A 81 -8.06 -3.83 16.09
CA LEU A 81 -6.88 -3.64 16.93
C LEU A 81 -6.00 -2.51 16.42
N LEU A 82 -5.83 -2.38 15.10
CA LEU A 82 -5.09 -1.26 14.53
C LEU A 82 -5.76 0.08 14.86
N SER A 83 -7.09 0.18 14.79
CA SER A 83 -7.82 1.41 15.14
C SER A 83 -7.49 1.86 16.58
N ILE A 84 -7.38 0.90 17.51
CA ILE A 84 -6.90 1.15 18.88
C ILE A 84 -5.47 1.67 18.87
N PHE A 85 -4.59 1.00 18.13
CA PHE A 85 -3.18 1.32 18.08
C PHE A 85 -2.96 2.74 17.56
N CYS A 86 -3.54 3.10 16.41
CA CYS A 86 -3.48 4.44 15.83
C CYS A 86 -4.00 5.51 16.80
N SER A 87 -5.04 5.21 17.57
CA SER A 87 -5.65 6.18 18.48
C SER A 87 -4.87 6.38 19.79
N THR A 88 -4.05 5.41 20.21
CA THR A 88 -3.55 5.37 21.60
C THR A 88 -2.09 4.94 21.80
N LEU A 89 -1.55 4.08 20.94
CA LEU A 89 -0.29 3.37 21.19
C LEU A 89 0.84 3.73 20.23
N LEU A 90 0.52 3.99 18.96
CA LEU A 90 1.53 4.22 17.94
C LEU A 90 2.19 5.59 18.15
N PRO A 91 3.53 5.66 18.08
CA PRO A 91 4.22 6.93 18.04
C PRO A 91 4.04 7.59 16.65
N PRO A 92 4.20 8.92 16.59
CA PRO A 92 4.34 9.64 15.33
C PRO A 92 5.30 8.99 14.35
N GLY A 93 4.91 8.87 13.08
CA GLY A 93 5.76 8.32 12.02
C GLY A 93 5.89 6.80 12.01
N CYS A 94 5.25 6.07 12.93
CA CYS A 94 5.19 4.61 12.85
C CYS A 94 4.48 4.17 11.56
N GLY A 95 5.18 3.37 10.76
CA GLY A 95 4.65 2.72 9.57
C GLY A 95 3.60 1.68 9.90
N VAL A 96 2.68 1.46 8.96
CA VAL A 96 1.56 0.53 9.05
C VAL A 96 1.56 -0.39 7.83
N HIS A 97 1.66 -1.70 8.08
CA HIS A 97 1.45 -2.74 7.08
C HIS A 97 0.23 -3.59 7.49
N LEU A 98 -0.76 -3.68 6.62
CA LEU A 98 -2.02 -4.37 6.86
C LEU A 98 -2.22 -5.46 5.82
N ASN A 99 -2.66 -6.64 6.24
CA ASN A 99 -3.14 -7.68 5.32
C ASN A 99 -4.61 -7.96 5.59
N PHE A 100 -5.45 -7.80 4.56
CA PHE A 100 -6.87 -8.08 4.68
C PHE A 100 -7.17 -9.60 4.69
N PRO A 101 -8.23 -10.02 5.40
CA PRO A 101 -8.68 -11.41 5.42
C PRO A 101 -9.21 -11.87 4.05
N GLU A 102 -9.05 -13.16 3.76
CA GLU A 102 -9.39 -13.79 2.48
C GLU A 102 -10.90 -13.85 2.22
N ALA A 103 -11.68 -14.20 3.25
CA ALA A 103 -13.11 -14.47 3.09
C ALA A 103 -13.88 -14.00 4.33
N LEU A 104 -14.57 -12.87 4.21
CA LEU A 104 -15.47 -12.36 5.24
C LEU A 104 -16.79 -11.87 4.67
N ALA A 105 -17.84 -11.96 5.49
CA ALA A 105 -19.13 -11.35 5.19
C ALA A 105 -18.95 -9.83 5.02
N HIS A 106 -19.51 -9.30 3.93
CA HIS A 106 -19.39 -7.90 3.52
C HIS A 106 -19.65 -6.90 4.66
N GLU A 107 -20.71 -7.09 5.44
CA GLU A 107 -21.10 -6.16 6.52
C GLU A 107 -20.01 -6.02 7.61
N SER A 108 -19.42 -7.14 8.04
CA SER A 108 -18.36 -7.14 9.06
C SER A 108 -17.10 -6.41 8.59
N MET A 109 -16.78 -6.52 7.30
CA MET A 109 -15.67 -5.82 6.68
C MET A 109 -15.94 -4.31 6.63
N THR A 110 -17.08 -3.89 6.09
CA THR A 110 -17.42 -2.46 5.96
C THR A 110 -17.35 -1.73 7.29
N ASP A 111 -17.93 -2.31 8.35
CA ASP A 111 -17.92 -1.71 9.70
C ASP A 111 -16.50 -1.57 10.26
N ALA A 112 -15.67 -2.61 10.10
CA ALA A 112 -14.29 -2.59 10.58
C ALA A 112 -13.47 -1.52 9.86
N ILE A 113 -13.63 -1.39 8.55
CA ILE A 113 -12.94 -0.39 7.72
C ILE A 113 -13.39 1.02 8.11
N ALA A 114 -14.70 1.26 8.22
CA ALA A 114 -15.24 2.55 8.64
C ALA A 114 -14.68 2.99 10.02
N SER A 115 -14.48 2.04 10.94
CA SER A 115 -13.88 2.31 12.26
C SER A 115 -12.38 2.62 12.24
N LEU A 116 -11.69 2.32 11.14
CA LEU A 116 -10.24 2.48 11.00
C LEU A 116 -9.85 3.73 10.21
N ILE A 117 -10.68 4.18 9.25
CA ILE A 117 -10.36 5.32 8.36
C ILE A 117 -9.94 6.55 9.18
N ALA A 118 -10.79 7.07 10.06
CA ALA A 118 -10.50 8.31 10.78
C ALA A 118 -9.28 8.20 11.71
N PRO A 119 -9.09 7.13 12.52
CA PRO A 119 -7.86 6.95 13.28
C PRO A 119 -6.59 6.86 12.43
N LEU A 120 -6.67 6.18 11.28
CA LEU A 120 -5.55 6.06 10.36
C LEU A 120 -5.22 7.43 9.76
N GLU A 121 -6.21 8.12 9.19
CA GLU A 121 -6.04 9.48 8.68
C GLU A 121 -5.46 10.42 9.73
N LEU A 122 -5.96 10.37 10.97
CA LEU A 122 -5.46 11.19 12.07
C LEU A 122 -3.97 10.90 12.35
N HIS A 123 -3.60 9.61 12.42
CA HIS A 123 -2.23 9.17 12.61
C HIS A 123 -1.32 9.70 11.51
N PHE A 124 -1.71 9.62 10.25
CA PHE A 124 -0.88 10.16 9.17
C PHE A 124 -0.90 11.70 9.14
N HIS A 125 -2.06 12.36 9.20
CA HIS A 125 -2.17 13.83 9.10
C HIS A 125 -1.47 14.59 10.25
N HIS A 126 -1.56 14.11 11.49
CA HIS A 126 -0.88 14.79 12.61
C HIS A 126 0.64 14.75 12.52
N ASN A 127 1.18 13.79 11.76
CA ASN A 127 2.61 13.61 11.57
C ASN A 127 3.13 14.29 10.31
N LEU A 128 2.22 14.70 9.44
CA LEU A 128 2.46 15.20 8.11
C LEU A 128 2.23 16.72 8.12
N ASN A 129 3.22 17.48 8.62
CA ASN A 129 3.42 18.88 8.19
C ASN A 129 3.94 18.88 6.74
N LEU A 130 3.29 18.12 5.85
CA LEU A 130 3.67 17.99 4.46
C LEU A 130 3.62 19.38 3.86
N GLN A 131 4.79 19.93 3.58
CA GLN A 131 4.84 21.01 2.62
C GLN A 131 4.33 20.45 1.29
N ALA A 132 3.66 21.27 0.50
CA ALA A 132 3.13 20.87 -0.82
C ALA A 132 4.20 20.25 -1.77
N SER A 133 5.49 20.30 -1.39
CA SER A 133 6.63 19.68 -2.07
C SER A 133 6.89 18.19 -1.70
N GLU A 134 6.28 17.64 -0.66
CA GLU A 134 6.47 16.26 -0.20
C GLU A 134 5.27 15.39 -0.65
N THR A 135 5.16 15.16 -1.95
CA THR A 135 4.01 14.43 -2.51
C THR A 135 4.25 12.91 -2.47
N PRO A 136 3.28 12.08 -2.02
CA PRO A 136 3.46 10.64 -1.94
C PRO A 136 3.59 10.04 -3.34
N GLN A 137 4.55 9.11 -3.48
CA GLN A 137 4.49 8.10 -4.53
C GLN A 137 3.63 6.95 -4.00
N VAL A 138 2.62 6.58 -4.78
CA VAL A 138 1.80 5.41 -4.50
C VAL A 138 2.37 4.23 -5.26
N GLU A 139 2.46 3.11 -4.57
CA GLU A 139 2.96 1.83 -5.04
C GLU A 139 1.79 0.86 -5.13
N LEU A 140 1.69 0.19 -6.26
CA LEU A 140 0.67 -0.80 -6.56
C LEU A 140 1.33 -2.04 -7.14
N ASP A 141 1.58 -3.02 -6.29
CA ASP A 141 2.23 -4.26 -6.68
C ASP A 141 1.18 -5.37 -6.80
N ILE A 142 1.21 -6.11 -7.90
CA ILE A 142 0.28 -7.20 -8.16
C ILE A 142 1.06 -8.48 -8.45
N GLY A 143 0.57 -9.61 -7.93
CA GLY A 143 1.06 -10.94 -8.30
C GLY A 143 2.11 -11.58 -7.39
N ARG A 144 2.66 -10.88 -6.39
CA ARG A 144 3.54 -11.49 -5.36
C ARG A 144 2.90 -11.47 -3.99
N PHE A 145 2.26 -12.57 -3.61
CA PHE A 145 1.94 -12.83 -2.21
C PHE A 145 2.35 -14.24 -1.82
N PRO A 146 3.01 -14.43 -0.67
CA PRO A 146 3.32 -15.78 -0.15
C PRO A 146 2.07 -16.65 0.07
N TRP A 147 0.90 -16.01 0.20
CA TRP A 147 -0.36 -16.63 0.60
C TRP A 147 -1.48 -16.52 -0.45
N SER A 148 -1.28 -15.81 -1.56
CA SER A 148 -2.27 -15.70 -2.64
C SER A 148 -1.61 -15.67 -4.00
N LYS A 149 -2.22 -16.37 -4.97
CA LYS A 149 -1.81 -16.34 -6.38
C LYS A 149 -2.30 -15.09 -7.12
N HIS A 150 -3.26 -14.34 -6.56
CA HIS A 150 -3.97 -13.25 -7.24
C HIS A 150 -4.18 -12.03 -6.34
N GLY A 151 -3.19 -11.69 -5.51
CA GLY A 151 -3.26 -10.55 -4.60
C GLY A 151 -2.63 -9.25 -5.14
N ALA A 152 -2.92 -8.13 -4.48
CA ALA A 152 -2.24 -6.85 -4.68
C ALA A 152 -1.86 -6.18 -3.35
N THR A 153 -0.81 -5.35 -3.36
CA THR A 153 -0.55 -4.37 -2.30
C THR A 153 -0.74 -2.97 -2.83
N LEU A 154 -1.39 -2.13 -2.04
CA LEU A 154 -1.56 -0.71 -2.31
C LEU A 154 -0.95 0.09 -1.15
N GLY A 155 -0.10 1.06 -1.44
CA GLY A 155 0.53 1.85 -0.39
C GLY A 155 1.62 2.79 -0.87
N THR A 156 2.65 2.95 -0.05
CA THR A 156 3.82 3.82 -0.30
C THR A 156 5.14 3.05 -0.29
N VAL A 157 5.06 1.71 -0.27
CA VAL A 157 6.22 0.82 -0.20
C VAL A 157 6.21 -0.08 -1.41
N PRO A 158 7.29 -0.09 -2.21
CA PRO A 158 7.44 -1.02 -3.31
C PRO A 158 7.73 -2.43 -2.76
N ASP A 159 7.06 -3.43 -3.30
CA ASP A 159 7.13 -4.84 -2.90
C ASP A 159 7.25 -5.00 -1.37
N PRO A 160 6.20 -4.66 -0.60
CA PRO A 160 6.25 -4.69 0.85
C PRO A 160 6.51 -6.09 1.41
N THR A 161 6.21 -7.15 0.64
CA THR A 161 6.49 -8.53 1.04
C THR A 161 7.98 -8.83 1.11
N THR A 162 8.78 -8.15 0.29
CA THR A 162 10.24 -8.24 0.36
C THR A 162 10.81 -7.13 1.25
N THR A 163 10.37 -5.88 1.03
CA THR A 163 10.95 -4.67 1.65
C THR A 163 10.72 -4.58 3.15
N LEU A 164 9.60 -5.11 3.66
CA LEU A 164 9.25 -5.03 5.08
C LEU A 164 9.40 -6.37 5.82
N ASP A 165 9.96 -7.40 5.19
CA ASP A 165 10.17 -8.71 5.82
C ASP A 165 11.52 -8.79 6.53
N TRP A 166 11.53 -8.50 7.83
CA TRP A 166 12.73 -8.61 8.66
C TRP A 166 13.07 -10.05 9.05
N ASN A 167 12.20 -11.02 8.79
CA ASN A 167 12.51 -12.45 8.95
C ASN A 167 12.96 -13.09 7.62
N GLY A 168 12.88 -12.37 6.51
CA GLY A 168 13.30 -12.78 5.19
C GLY A 168 14.72 -12.35 4.84
N ASP A 169 15.03 -12.33 3.54
CA ASP A 169 16.38 -12.08 3.01
C ASP A 169 16.92 -10.68 3.34
N VAL A 170 16.04 -9.68 3.48
CA VAL A 170 16.40 -8.30 3.81
C VAL A 170 16.87 -8.19 5.27
N GLY A 171 16.31 -9.02 6.16
CA GLY A 171 16.60 -9.01 7.59
C GLY A 171 16.22 -7.70 8.29
N ILE A 172 16.38 -7.67 9.62
CA ILE A 172 16.05 -6.47 10.41
C ILE A 172 16.90 -5.24 10.04
N GLU A 173 18.18 -5.44 9.72
CA GLU A 173 19.08 -4.34 9.35
C GLU A 173 18.64 -3.65 8.05
N GLY A 174 18.23 -4.43 7.05
CA GLY A 174 17.72 -3.91 5.78
C GLY A 174 16.38 -3.17 5.96
N VAL A 175 15.47 -3.74 6.76
CA VAL A 175 14.21 -3.06 7.10
C VAL A 175 14.49 -1.74 7.83
N MET A 176 15.34 -1.73 8.86
CA MET A 176 15.68 -0.50 9.59
C MET A 176 16.33 0.55 8.68
N THR A 177 17.22 0.13 7.80
CA THR A 177 17.84 1.01 6.79
C THR A 177 16.78 1.65 5.89
N TYR A 178 15.79 0.88 5.46
CA TYR A 178 14.66 1.40 4.68
C TYR A 178 13.81 2.39 5.50
N LEU A 179 13.48 2.05 6.75
CA LEU A 179 12.74 2.94 7.66
C LEU A 179 13.50 4.24 7.95
N ASP A 180 14.83 4.19 8.07
CA ASP A 180 15.70 5.35 8.26
C ASP A 180 15.74 6.22 7.02
N GLY A 181 15.88 5.61 5.84
CA GLY A 181 15.86 6.29 4.55
C GLY A 181 14.57 7.06 4.32
N ALA A 182 13.42 6.41 4.54
CA ALA A 182 12.09 7.04 4.42
C ALA A 182 11.89 8.23 5.37
N SER A 183 12.67 8.29 6.46
CA SER A 183 12.62 9.36 7.47
C SER A 183 13.64 10.49 7.22
N SER A 184 14.51 10.38 6.21
CA SER A 184 15.64 11.29 6.00
C SER A 184 15.38 12.35 4.91
N SER A 185 15.73 13.61 5.19
CA SER A 185 15.63 14.75 4.25
C SER A 185 16.67 14.63 3.12
N PRO A 186 16.36 14.95 1.85
CA PRO A 186 17.21 14.58 0.73
C PRO A 186 18.30 15.66 0.56
N SER A 187 19.52 15.35 0.95
CA SER A 187 20.68 16.23 0.72
C SER A 187 21.38 15.98 -0.62
N ASN A 188 20.97 14.95 -1.39
CA ASN A 188 21.54 14.66 -2.71
C ASN A 188 20.44 14.33 -3.75
N PRO A 189 20.48 14.93 -4.95
CA PRO A 189 19.43 14.80 -5.97
C PRO A 189 19.63 13.66 -6.99
N VAL A 190 20.55 12.72 -6.81
CA VAL A 190 20.99 11.81 -7.91
C VAL A 190 20.71 10.31 -7.67
N GLU A 191 20.31 9.88 -6.48
CA GLU A 191 19.93 8.48 -6.24
C GLU A 191 18.49 8.41 -5.72
N PHE A 192 17.82 7.28 -5.99
CA PHE A 192 16.44 6.97 -5.55
C PHE A 192 16.26 7.32 -4.06
N ASN A 193 15.83 8.54 -3.76
CA ASN A 193 15.42 8.93 -2.43
C ASN A 193 14.07 8.25 -2.17
N PRO A 194 13.92 7.39 -1.15
CA PRO A 194 12.61 6.86 -0.79
C PRO A 194 11.67 8.05 -0.50
N PRO A 195 10.42 8.00 -0.97
CA PRO A 195 9.48 9.09 -0.71
C PRO A 195 9.37 9.31 0.80
N GLN A 196 9.50 10.58 1.22
CA GLN A 196 9.30 11.03 2.60
C GLN A 196 7.81 10.98 2.93
N PHE A 197 7.32 9.76 3.11
CA PHE A 197 5.96 9.52 3.53
C PHE A 197 5.98 8.37 4.54
N PRO A 198 5.23 8.46 5.65
CA PRO A 198 5.17 7.38 6.59
C PRO A 198 4.66 6.13 5.89
N ILE A 199 5.23 4.98 6.22
CA ILE A 199 4.93 3.74 5.51
C ILE A 199 3.45 3.38 5.70
N LEU A 200 2.75 3.22 4.58
CA LEU A 200 1.45 2.56 4.54
C LEU A 200 1.52 1.46 3.49
N SER A 201 1.04 0.28 3.83
CA SER A 201 0.87 -0.83 2.90
C SER A 201 -0.38 -1.61 3.26
N VAL A 202 -1.27 -1.82 2.29
CA VAL A 202 -2.51 -2.58 2.45
C VAL A 202 -2.51 -3.73 1.44
N GLY A 203 -2.40 -4.96 1.94
CA GLY A 203 -2.47 -6.19 1.17
C GLY A 203 -3.90 -6.69 0.99
N ILE A 204 -4.21 -7.01 -0.26
CA ILE A 204 -5.48 -7.51 -0.76
C ILE A 204 -5.23 -8.92 -1.28
N GLN A 205 -5.87 -9.92 -0.68
CA GLN A 205 -5.62 -11.32 -1.04
C GLN A 205 -6.44 -11.79 -2.25
N ASP A 206 -7.62 -11.20 -2.46
CA ASP A 206 -8.53 -11.56 -3.54
C ASP A 206 -9.00 -10.29 -4.27
N LEU A 207 -8.53 -10.11 -5.51
CA LEU A 207 -8.88 -8.99 -6.36
C LEU A 207 -10.26 -9.12 -7.01
N SER A 208 -10.83 -10.33 -7.06
CA SER A 208 -12.20 -10.54 -7.55
C SER A 208 -13.25 -9.97 -6.57
N ASN A 209 -12.85 -9.81 -5.31
CA ASN A 209 -13.69 -9.26 -4.26
C ASN A 209 -13.65 -7.72 -4.26
N SER A 210 -14.59 -7.12 -4.99
CA SER A 210 -14.73 -5.66 -5.11
C SER A 210 -14.89 -4.93 -3.76
N VAL A 211 -15.38 -5.62 -2.72
CA VAL A 211 -15.49 -5.07 -1.36
C VAL A 211 -14.11 -4.85 -0.76
N MET A 212 -13.20 -5.82 -0.90
CA MET A 212 -11.84 -5.72 -0.39
C MET A 212 -11.04 -4.65 -1.14
N VAL A 213 -11.21 -4.59 -2.46
CA VAL A 213 -10.64 -3.54 -3.30
C VAL A 213 -11.11 -2.15 -2.86
N ASN A 214 -12.42 -1.93 -2.77
CA ASN A 214 -12.97 -0.63 -2.35
C ASN A 214 -12.57 -0.27 -0.93
N ALA A 215 -12.46 -1.25 -0.03
CA ALA A 215 -11.98 -1.05 1.33
C ALA A 215 -10.52 -0.58 1.36
N ALA A 216 -9.64 -1.19 0.56
CA ALA A 216 -8.23 -0.79 0.48
C ALA A 216 -8.08 0.61 -0.12
N VAL A 217 -8.81 0.91 -1.20
CA VAL A 217 -8.88 2.26 -1.79
C VAL A 217 -9.37 3.28 -0.77
N SER A 218 -10.41 2.95 0.02
CA SER A 218 -10.95 3.85 1.05
C SER A 218 -9.93 4.13 2.15
N LEU A 219 -9.23 3.11 2.66
CA LEU A 219 -8.18 3.29 3.67
C LEU A 219 -7.01 4.14 3.16
N CYS A 220 -6.67 4.02 1.87
CA CYS A 220 -5.59 4.77 1.25
C CYS A 220 -6.05 6.13 0.70
N SER A 221 -7.34 6.47 0.71
CA SER A 221 -7.89 7.61 -0.05
C SER A 221 -7.17 8.95 0.21
N PHE A 222 -6.72 9.18 1.44
CA PHE A 222 -5.95 10.37 1.79
C PHE A 222 -4.58 10.46 1.09
N ILE A 223 -3.88 9.34 0.88
CA ILE A 223 -2.64 9.32 0.09
C ILE A 223 -2.94 9.40 -1.41
N LEU A 224 -4.00 8.72 -1.86
CA LEU A 224 -4.37 8.66 -3.27
C LEU A 224 -4.67 10.05 -3.84
N ARG A 225 -5.45 10.84 -3.11
CA ARG A 225 -5.87 12.19 -3.54
C ARG A 225 -4.73 13.17 -3.67
N ASN A 226 -3.64 12.95 -2.93
CA ASN A 226 -2.46 13.81 -2.92
C ASN A 226 -1.31 13.23 -3.74
N ALA A 227 -1.46 12.02 -4.27
CA ALA A 227 -0.44 11.34 -5.04
C ALA A 227 -0.15 12.09 -6.33
N THR A 228 1.13 12.37 -6.58
CA THR A 228 1.58 12.92 -7.88
C THR A 228 2.28 11.88 -8.73
N ARG A 229 2.65 10.75 -8.12
CA ARG A 229 3.33 9.63 -8.76
C ARG A 229 2.62 8.34 -8.41
N LEU A 230 2.39 7.51 -9.40
CA LEU A 230 1.91 6.13 -9.25
C LEU A 230 2.91 5.21 -9.90
N ARG A 231 3.35 4.17 -9.20
CA ARG A 231 4.07 3.04 -9.79
C ARG A 231 3.17 1.81 -9.73
N VAL A 232 3.08 1.11 -10.86
CA VAL A 232 2.36 -0.16 -10.97
C VAL A 232 3.36 -1.22 -11.40
N SER A 233 3.45 -2.28 -10.61
CA SER A 233 4.32 -3.42 -10.86
C SER A 233 3.52 -4.71 -10.87
N VAL A 234 3.73 -5.53 -11.89
CA VAL A 234 2.95 -6.74 -12.14
C VAL A 234 3.88 -7.91 -12.33
N VAL A 235 3.85 -8.81 -11.35
CA VAL A 235 4.66 -10.02 -11.35
C VAL A 235 3.81 -11.15 -11.92
N ASP A 236 4.29 -11.71 -13.02
CA ASP A 236 3.72 -12.86 -13.75
C ASP A 236 2.49 -12.54 -14.61
N SER A 237 2.74 -11.89 -15.76
CA SER A 237 1.74 -11.61 -16.80
C SER A 237 1.34 -12.83 -17.63
N SER A 238 1.83 -14.03 -17.28
CA SER A 238 1.64 -15.25 -18.09
C SER A 238 0.30 -15.94 -17.84
N SER A 239 -0.39 -15.65 -16.73
CA SER A 239 -1.74 -16.17 -16.49
C SER A 239 -2.78 -15.29 -17.19
N HIS A 240 -3.64 -15.88 -18.01
CA HIS A 240 -4.77 -15.19 -18.67
C HIS A 240 -5.93 -14.83 -17.70
N GLU A 241 -5.71 -14.87 -16.39
CA GLU A 241 -6.76 -14.80 -15.36
C GLU A 241 -6.99 -13.39 -14.78
N TRP A 242 -6.38 -12.35 -15.36
CA TRP A 242 -6.36 -10.99 -14.78
C TRP A 242 -7.53 -10.09 -15.18
N ASN A 243 -8.67 -10.65 -15.58
CA ASN A 243 -9.87 -9.87 -15.89
C ASN A 243 -10.41 -9.10 -14.67
N ASP A 244 -10.07 -9.55 -13.46
CA ASP A 244 -10.53 -8.97 -12.19
C ASP A 244 -9.81 -7.66 -11.83
N TRP A 245 -8.76 -7.28 -12.56
CA TRP A 245 -8.01 -6.03 -12.36
C TRP A 245 -8.81 -4.77 -12.70
N THR A 246 -9.72 -4.87 -13.67
CA THR A 246 -10.49 -3.72 -14.21
C THR A 246 -11.20 -2.91 -13.11
N TRP A 247 -11.75 -3.60 -12.10
CA TRP A 247 -12.39 -2.98 -10.94
C TRP A 247 -11.41 -2.22 -10.04
N LEU A 248 -10.21 -2.78 -9.83
CA LEU A 248 -9.18 -2.14 -9.01
C LEU A 248 -8.64 -0.89 -9.70
N SER A 249 -8.43 -0.92 -11.02
CA SER A 249 -7.99 0.26 -11.76
C SER A 249 -9.00 1.40 -11.74
N ASP A 250 -10.28 1.16 -11.98
CA ASP A 250 -11.25 2.25 -12.08
C ASP A 250 -11.48 2.95 -10.73
N SER A 251 -11.70 2.17 -9.65
CA SER A 251 -11.87 2.73 -8.30
C SER A 251 -10.61 3.46 -7.81
N LEU A 252 -9.42 2.93 -8.12
CA LEU A 252 -8.16 3.50 -7.67
C LEU A 252 -7.81 4.79 -8.41
N LEU A 253 -7.84 4.75 -9.74
CA LEU A 253 -7.28 5.82 -10.57
C LEU A 253 -8.18 7.08 -10.58
N ILE A 254 -9.48 6.93 -10.28
CA ILE A 254 -10.40 8.06 -10.07
C ILE A 254 -10.02 8.86 -8.83
N GLU A 255 -9.53 8.21 -7.77
CA GLU A 255 -9.12 8.86 -6.52
C GLU A 255 -7.74 9.55 -6.63
N MET A 256 -7.10 9.52 -7.81
CA MET A 256 -5.76 10.07 -8.06
C MET A 256 -5.74 11.21 -9.10
N PRO A 257 -6.49 12.31 -8.90
CA PRO A 257 -6.59 13.38 -9.90
C PRO A 257 -5.28 14.14 -10.12
N GLU A 258 -4.37 14.12 -9.14
CA GLU A 258 -3.13 14.90 -9.12
C GLU A 258 -1.91 14.16 -9.69
N VAL A 259 -2.07 12.90 -10.10
CA VAL A 259 -0.99 12.12 -10.68
C VAL A 259 -0.52 12.73 -12.00
N THR A 260 0.76 13.10 -12.04
CA THR A 260 1.44 13.63 -13.23
C THR A 260 2.44 12.64 -13.82
N LYS A 261 2.90 11.67 -13.04
CA LYS A 261 3.87 10.65 -13.44
C LYS A 261 3.35 9.25 -13.14
N LEU A 262 3.27 8.39 -14.15
CA LEU A 262 2.94 6.97 -14.05
C LEU A 262 4.19 6.15 -14.37
N ILE A 263 4.58 5.24 -13.49
CA ILE A 263 5.75 4.36 -13.64
C ILE A 263 5.23 2.94 -13.82
N LEU A 264 5.65 2.26 -14.89
CA LEU A 264 5.11 0.95 -15.27
C LEU A 264 6.24 -0.02 -15.59
N ASP A 265 6.15 -1.22 -15.04
CA ASP A 265 6.92 -2.35 -15.55
C ASP A 265 6.24 -3.00 -16.76
N GLU A 266 6.83 -4.09 -17.24
CA GLU A 266 6.37 -4.82 -18.42
C GLU A 266 4.91 -5.27 -18.32
N GLY A 267 4.54 -5.91 -17.21
CA GLY A 267 3.16 -6.36 -17.01
C GLY A 267 2.20 -5.18 -16.78
N GLY A 268 2.67 -4.12 -16.12
CA GLY A 268 1.90 -2.90 -15.89
C GLY A 268 1.42 -2.25 -17.19
N VAL A 269 2.25 -2.16 -18.22
CA VAL A 269 1.80 -1.62 -19.53
C VAL A 269 0.78 -2.52 -20.18
N VAL A 270 1.01 -3.84 -20.18
CA VAL A 270 0.11 -4.81 -20.82
C VAL A 270 -1.28 -4.75 -20.22
N HIS A 271 -1.39 -4.66 -18.89
CA HIS A 271 -2.68 -4.71 -18.20
C HIS A 271 -3.33 -3.34 -18.00
N LEU A 272 -2.56 -2.26 -17.79
CA LEU A 272 -3.12 -0.95 -17.44
C LEU A 272 -3.44 -0.08 -18.67
N MET A 273 -2.70 -0.20 -19.77
CA MET A 273 -2.88 0.73 -20.90
C MET A 273 -4.20 0.54 -21.63
N ASP A 274 -4.67 -0.70 -21.77
CA ASP A 274 -5.97 -0.96 -22.37
C ASP A 274 -7.10 -0.39 -21.54
N GLU A 275 -7.02 -0.48 -20.21
CA GLU A 275 -8.00 0.11 -19.31
C GLU A 275 -8.00 1.64 -19.41
N LEU A 276 -6.83 2.27 -19.29
CA LEU A 276 -6.71 3.73 -19.43
C LEU A 276 -7.26 4.22 -20.77
N ARG A 277 -7.04 3.45 -21.84
CA ARG A 277 -7.57 3.74 -23.17
C ARG A 277 -9.10 3.64 -23.19
N GLN A 278 -9.67 2.56 -22.68
CA GLN A 278 -11.13 2.37 -22.62
C GLN A 278 -11.80 3.48 -21.80
N THR A 279 -11.26 3.80 -20.62
CA THR A 279 -11.81 4.84 -19.75
C THR A 279 -11.65 6.25 -20.33
N ALA A 280 -10.57 6.51 -21.07
CA ALA A 280 -10.43 7.76 -21.82
C ALA A 280 -11.39 7.87 -23.03
N GLN A 281 -11.81 6.74 -23.63
CA GLN A 281 -12.79 6.71 -24.72
C GLN A 281 -14.23 6.93 -24.25
N MET A 282 -14.54 6.65 -22.97
CA MET A 282 -15.85 6.92 -22.38
C MET A 282 -16.14 8.42 -22.12
N VAL A 283 -15.22 9.32 -22.51
CA VAL A 283 -15.42 10.77 -22.42
C VAL A 283 -16.44 11.23 -23.46
N LEU A 284 -17.50 11.90 -23.01
CA LEU A 284 -18.48 12.51 -23.92
C LEU A 284 -17.78 13.52 -24.86
N PRO A 285 -18.09 13.53 -26.17
CA PRO A 285 -17.37 14.33 -27.17
C PRO A 285 -17.23 15.83 -26.88
N TRP A 286 -18.12 16.38 -26.03
CA TRP A 286 -18.16 17.79 -25.69
C TRP A 286 -17.37 18.19 -24.44
N SER A 287 -17.02 17.26 -23.54
CA SER A 287 -16.44 17.67 -22.24
C SER A 287 -14.92 17.77 -22.31
N ARG A 288 -14.24 17.02 -23.19
CA ARG A 288 -12.76 16.88 -23.22
C ARG A 288 -12.14 16.62 -21.84
N THR A 289 -12.94 16.26 -20.83
CA THR A 289 -12.49 16.05 -19.47
C THR A 289 -12.17 14.58 -19.31
N LEU A 290 -10.93 14.27 -19.01
CA LEU A 290 -10.52 12.92 -18.70
C LEU A 290 -10.99 12.57 -17.29
N LYS A 291 -11.72 11.45 -17.17
CA LYS A 291 -12.25 10.96 -15.89
C LYS A 291 -11.14 10.45 -14.97
N VAL A 292 -10.09 9.89 -15.56
CA VAL A 292 -9.01 9.18 -14.88
C VAL A 292 -7.66 9.80 -15.26
N LEU A 293 -6.81 10.01 -14.24
CA LEU A 293 -5.49 10.63 -14.36
C LEU A 293 -5.48 11.88 -15.27
N PRO A 294 -6.34 12.88 -15.02
CA PRO A 294 -6.49 14.04 -15.90
C PRO A 294 -5.19 14.82 -16.06
N ARG A 295 -4.33 14.84 -15.05
CA ARG A 295 -3.06 15.58 -15.03
C ARG A 295 -1.84 14.77 -15.46
N LEU A 296 -2.02 13.54 -15.94
CA LEU A 296 -0.90 12.72 -16.38
C LEU A 296 -0.12 13.42 -17.49
N GLN A 297 1.20 13.55 -17.29
CA GLN A 297 2.12 14.18 -18.24
C GLN A 297 3.22 13.22 -18.68
N HIS A 298 3.61 12.29 -17.81
CA HIS A 298 4.71 11.38 -18.06
C HIS A 298 4.33 9.92 -17.77
N ILE A 299 4.65 9.03 -18.69
CA ILE A 299 4.70 7.57 -18.47
C ILE A 299 6.17 7.16 -18.50
N VAL A 300 6.65 6.56 -17.43
CA VAL A 300 8.02 6.05 -17.32
C VAL A 300 7.99 4.54 -17.40
N LEU A 301 8.74 3.98 -18.35
CA LEU A 301 8.91 2.54 -18.50
C LEU A 301 10.07 2.09 -17.61
N ASP A 302 9.77 1.27 -16.62
CA ASP A 302 10.72 0.72 -15.65
C ASP A 302 11.43 -0.50 -16.23
N THR A 303 12.50 -0.24 -17.00
CA THR A 303 13.31 -1.29 -17.65
C THR A 303 14.28 -1.97 -16.68
N LYS A 304 14.49 -1.40 -15.48
CA LYS A 304 15.41 -1.95 -14.46
C LYS A 304 14.83 -3.15 -13.72
N ALA A 305 13.52 -3.37 -13.80
CA ALA A 305 12.83 -4.43 -13.06
C ALA A 305 13.13 -5.86 -13.56
N LYS A 306 13.55 -6.03 -14.83
CA LYS A 306 13.92 -7.35 -15.40
C LYS A 306 15.06 -7.22 -16.42
N PRO A 307 16.23 -7.86 -16.18
CA PRO A 307 17.35 -7.84 -17.14
C PRO A 307 17.07 -8.61 -18.44
N GLU A 308 16.00 -9.41 -18.48
CA GLU A 308 15.51 -10.12 -19.67
C GLU A 308 14.30 -9.42 -20.34
N SER A 309 14.03 -8.16 -20.01
CA SER A 309 12.85 -7.47 -20.54
C SER A 309 12.91 -7.35 -22.05
N ILE A 310 11.82 -7.74 -22.71
CA ILE A 310 11.63 -7.67 -24.17
C ILE A 310 11.74 -6.21 -24.66
N TRP A 311 11.57 -5.24 -23.76
CA TRP A 311 11.61 -3.82 -24.07
C TRP A 311 13.01 -3.22 -24.10
N ALA A 312 14.01 -3.90 -23.54
CA ALA A 312 15.40 -3.48 -23.67
C ALA A 312 15.91 -3.61 -25.12
N GLU A 313 15.30 -4.50 -25.92
CA GLU A 313 15.72 -4.80 -27.30
C GLU A 313 14.78 -4.23 -28.38
N SER A 314 13.64 -3.64 -28.00
CA SER A 314 12.68 -3.04 -28.93
C SER A 314 12.89 -1.53 -29.11
N ASP A 315 13.14 -1.10 -30.35
CA ASP A 315 13.19 0.33 -30.73
C ASP A 315 11.80 1.00 -30.68
N GLY A 316 10.71 0.22 -30.72
CA GLY A 316 9.33 0.70 -30.71
C GLY A 316 8.67 0.67 -29.32
N LEU A 317 7.61 1.47 -29.15
CA LEU A 317 6.72 1.38 -27.97
C LEU A 317 5.69 0.25 -28.19
N PRO A 318 5.19 -0.38 -27.11
CA PRO A 318 4.07 -1.32 -27.23
C PRO A 318 2.83 -0.65 -27.87
N GLU A 319 2.13 -1.37 -28.75
CA GLU A 319 0.98 -0.84 -29.52
C GLU A 319 -0.10 -0.21 -28.61
N GLN A 320 -0.38 -0.83 -27.46
CA GLN A 320 -1.34 -0.33 -26.49
C GLN A 320 -0.94 1.05 -25.96
N LEU A 321 0.35 1.24 -25.68
CA LEU A 321 0.90 2.50 -25.18
C LEU A 321 0.89 3.57 -26.28
N GLU A 322 1.28 3.24 -27.52
CA GLU A 322 1.21 4.16 -28.66
C GLU A 322 -0.22 4.62 -28.93
N SER A 323 -1.18 3.70 -28.87
CA SER A 323 -2.60 3.96 -29.04
C SER A 323 -3.13 4.91 -27.95
N TYR A 324 -2.79 4.66 -26.69
CA TYR A 324 -3.17 5.54 -25.58
C TYR A 324 -2.56 6.94 -25.69
N VAL A 325 -1.26 7.04 -26.01
CA VAL A 325 -0.55 8.33 -26.19
C VAL A 325 -1.17 9.13 -27.33
N SER A 326 -1.51 8.47 -28.43
CA SER A 326 -2.18 9.09 -29.58
C SER A 326 -3.57 9.61 -29.21
N LEU A 327 -4.36 8.82 -28.47
CA LEU A 327 -5.66 9.24 -27.94
C LEU A 327 -5.55 10.45 -27.00
N ARG A 328 -4.61 10.44 -26.06
CA ARG A 328 -4.36 11.57 -25.15
C ARG A 328 -4.02 12.84 -25.92
N ARG A 329 -3.24 12.73 -27.00
CA ARG A 329 -2.91 13.86 -27.89
C ARG A 329 -4.16 14.41 -28.61
N THR A 330 -5.03 13.56 -29.15
CA THR A 330 -6.26 14.02 -29.84
C THR A 330 -7.25 14.68 -28.88
N LEU A 331 -7.30 14.24 -27.63
CA LEU A 331 -8.12 14.84 -26.57
C LEU A 331 -7.56 16.15 -26.01
N GLY A 332 -6.35 16.57 -26.41
CA GLY A 332 -5.71 17.80 -25.96
C GLY A 332 -4.96 17.70 -24.63
N HIS A 333 -4.64 16.47 -24.19
CA HIS A 333 -3.95 16.17 -22.94
C HIS A 333 -2.70 15.32 -23.20
N PRO A 334 -1.70 15.83 -23.94
CA PRO A 334 -0.57 15.02 -24.39
C PRO A 334 0.22 14.42 -23.21
N VAL A 335 0.75 13.21 -23.42
CA VAL A 335 1.59 12.48 -22.48
C VAL A 335 2.91 12.13 -23.16
N GLN A 336 4.01 12.27 -22.43
CA GLN A 336 5.36 11.89 -22.85
C GLN A 336 5.70 10.51 -22.29
N VAL A 337 6.36 9.68 -23.09
CA VAL A 337 6.89 8.39 -22.65
C VAL A 337 8.40 8.52 -22.48
N ILE A 338 8.93 8.07 -21.35
CA ILE A 338 10.35 8.16 -20.97
C ILE A 338 10.83 6.74 -20.60
N ARG A 339 12.00 6.33 -21.05
CA ARG A 339 12.62 5.06 -20.62
C ARG A 339 13.46 5.31 -19.37
N SER A 340 13.43 4.41 -18.38
CA SER A 340 14.12 4.62 -17.09
C SER A 340 15.65 4.80 -17.17
N GLU A 341 16.25 4.46 -18.32
CA GLU A 341 17.67 4.67 -18.63
C GLU A 341 18.00 6.13 -19.01
N GLU A 342 16.98 6.94 -19.31
CA GLU A 342 17.12 8.35 -19.72
C GLU A 342 16.86 9.32 -18.55
N CYS A 343 16.60 8.80 -17.34
CA CYS A 343 16.34 9.54 -16.09
C CYS A 343 17.55 9.50 -15.16
#